data_AF-A0A920U6Z8-F1
#
_entry.id   AF-A0A920U6Z8-F1
#
_cell.length_a   1.000
_cell.length_b   1.000
_cell.length_c   1.000
_cell.angle_alpha   90.00
_cell.angle_beta   90.00
_cell.angle_gamma   90.00
#
_symmetry.space_group_name_H-M   'P 1'
#
loop_
_entity.id
_entity.type
_entity.pdbx_description
1 polymer ?
#
loop_
_entity_poly.entity_id
_entity_poly.type
_entity_poly.pdbx_seq_one_letter_code
_entity_poly.pdbx_strand_id
1 'polypeptide(L)' 'MADGAHNVYSIKSLLDSLPKYLAYDRLLFVVGFSRDKNVEGMARVLAEKADLIYATASRHPRSLSPSEVSFYSRI' A
#
# COMPACT_ATOMS: atom_id res chain seq x y z
N MET A 1 -9.51 8.73 -0.58
CA MET A 1 -9.70 8.00 0.70
C MET A 1 -8.33 7.88 1.37
N ALA A 2 -8.27 7.91 2.69
CA ALA A 2 -7.05 7.64 3.46
C ALA A 2 -7.33 6.55 4.48
N ASP A 3 -6.40 5.62 4.66
CA ASP A 3 -6.51 4.50 5.59
C ASP A 3 -5.15 4.23 6.25
N GLY A 4 -5.17 3.72 7.49
CA GLY A 4 -3.98 3.46 8.31
C GLY A 4 -3.48 2.01 8.28
N ALA A 5 -3.98 1.17 7.37
CA ALA A 5 -3.58 -0.22 7.22
C ALA A 5 -2.06 -0.35 7.12
N HIS A 6 -1.47 -1.03 8.10
CA HIS A 6 -0.02 -1.10 8.31
C HIS A 6 0.48 -2.52 8.58
N ASN A 7 -0.32 -3.51 8.20
CA ASN A 7 0.03 -4.92 8.17
C ASN A 7 -0.73 -5.64 7.03
N VAL A 8 -0.30 -6.85 6.66
CA VAL A 8 -0.86 -7.63 5.55
C VAL A 8 -2.37 -7.87 5.71
N TYR A 9 -2.82 -8.20 6.92
CA TYR A 9 -4.23 -8.47 7.19
C TYR A 9 -5.10 -7.22 6.95
N SER A 10 -4.70 -6.08 7.52
CA SER A 10 -5.44 -4.81 7.38
C SER A 10 -5.52 -4.34 5.93
N ILE A 11 -4.46 -4.54 5.13
CA ILE A 11 -4.47 -4.21 3.70
C ILE A 11 -5.46 -5.09 2.95
N LYS A 12 -5.51 -6.40 3.23
CA LYS A 12 -6.52 -7.29 2.63
C LYS A 12 -7.94 -6.84 2.99
N SER A 13 -8.19 -6.56 4.26
CA SER A 13 -9.49 -6.07 4.72
C SER A 13 -9.89 -4.76 4.04
N LEU A 14 -8.94 -3.85 3.83
CA LEU A 14 -9.16 -2.61 3.07
C LEU A 14 -9.60 -2.94 1.63
N LEU A 15 -8.84 -3.75 0.91
CA LEU A 15 -9.13 -4.11 -0.49
C LEU A 15 -10.47 -4.82 -0.63
N ASP A 16 -10.80 -5.75 0.27
CA ASP A 16 -12.07 -6.48 0.28
C ASP A 16 -13.28 -5.59 0.59
N SER A 17 -13.05 -4.45 1.27
CA SER A 17 -14.09 -3.49 1.61
C SER A 17 -14.41 -2.51 0.48
N LEU A 18 -13.41 -2.14 -0.34
CA LEU A 18 -13.54 -1.15 -1.41
C LEU A 18 -14.78 -1.36 -2.29
N PRO A 19 -15.02 -2.54 -2.89
CA PRO A 19 -16.16 -2.72 -3.80
C PRO A 19 -17.53 -2.65 -3.09
N LYS A 20 -17.57 -2.73 -1.76
CA LYS A 20 -18.81 -2.59 -0.98
C LYS A 20 -19.24 -1.13 -0.83
N TYR A 21 -18.30 -0.20 -0.94
CA TYR A 21 -18.53 1.22 -0.66
C TYR A 21 -18.24 2.13 -1.86
N LEU A 22 -17.47 1.66 -2.84
CA LEU A 22 -17.02 2.45 -3.98
C LEU A 22 -17.23 1.67 -5.28
N ALA A 23 -17.86 2.32 -6.26
CA ALA A 23 -17.77 1.92 -7.66
C ALA A 23 -16.54 2.61 -8.28
N TYR A 24 -15.65 1.84 -8.91
CA TYR A 24 -14.43 2.36 -9.51
C TYR A 24 -14.00 1.50 -10.70
N ASP A 25 -13.41 2.15 -11.71
CA ASP A 25 -12.83 1.47 -12.88
C ASP A 25 -11.34 1.17 -12.71
N ARG A 26 -10.62 2.03 -11.97
CA ARG A 26 -9.19 1.90 -11.69
C ARG A 26 -8.87 2.23 -10.25
N LEU A 27 -7.88 1.54 -9.69
CA LEU A 27 -7.44 1.65 -8.31
C LEU A 27 -5.96 2.06 -8.26
N LEU A 28 -5.76 3.33 -7.92
CA LEU A 28 -4.44 3.94 -7.80
C LEU A 28 -4.11 4.16 -6.32
N PHE A 29 -2.97 3.67 -5.87
CA PHE A 29 -2.51 3.81 -4.49
C PHE A 29 -1.35 4.79 -4.37
N VAL A 30 -1.33 5.56 -3.28
CA VAL A 30 -0.15 6.29 -2.82
C VAL A 30 0.22 5.72 -1.47
N VAL A 31 1.38 5.07 -1.37
CA VAL A 31 1.74 4.27 -0.19
C VAL A 31 3.12 4.63 0.35
N GLY A 32 3.21 4.65 1.67
CA GLY A 32 4.47 4.75 2.40
C GLY A 32 4.43 3.82 3.61
N PHE A 33 5.56 3.21 3.94
CA PHE A 33 5.64 2.23 5.01
C PHE A 33 6.74 2.57 6.00
N SER A 34 6.54 2.16 7.26
CA SER A 34 7.61 2.15 8.25
C SER A 34 8.46 0.89 8.10
N ARG A 35 9.77 1.00 8.37
CA ARG A 35 10.77 -0.07 8.23
C ARG A 35 10.51 -1.32 9.08
N ASP A 36 9.74 -1.20 10.16
CA ASP A 36 9.43 -2.29 11.09
C ASP A 36 8.24 -3.16 10.64
N LYS A 37 7.68 -2.92 9.45
CA LYS A 37 6.52 -3.66 8.94
C LYS A 37 6.93 -4.76 7.95
N ASN A 38 6.02 -5.72 7.72
CA ASN A 38 6.13 -6.66 6.61
C ASN A 38 5.79 -5.96 5.28
N VAL A 39 6.71 -5.13 4.79
CA VAL A 39 6.51 -4.29 3.61
C VAL A 39 6.37 -5.12 2.35
N GLU A 40 7.17 -6.16 2.20
CA GLU A 40 7.06 -7.07 1.05
C GLU A 40 5.68 -7.73 0.98
N GLY A 41 5.18 -8.27 2.09
CA GLY A 41 3.85 -8.89 2.12
C GLY A 41 2.73 -7.90 1.84
N MET A 42 2.82 -6.67 2.36
CA MET A 42 1.83 -5.62 2.09
C MET A 42 1.87 -5.16 0.62
N ALA A 43 3.07 -4.95 0.07
CA ALA A 43 3.26 -4.54 -1.31
C ALA A 43 2.71 -5.58 -2.29
N ARG A 44 2.96 -6.88 -2.04
CA ARG A 44 2.41 -7.97 -2.84
C ARG A 44 0.89 -7.97 -2.86
N VAL A 45 0.25 -7.83 -1.70
CA VAL A 45 -1.22 -7.79 -1.60
C VAL A 45 -1.80 -6.57 -2.33
N LEU A 46 -1.16 -5.39 -2.22
CA LEU A 46 -1.59 -4.21 -2.97
C LEU A 46 -1.47 -4.44 -4.48
N ALA A 47 -0.35 -5.01 -4.93
CA ALA A 47 -0.09 -5.27 -6.35
C ALA A 47 -1.09 -6.25 -6.99
N GLU A 48 -1.74 -7.12 -6.21
CA GLU A 48 -2.79 -8.03 -6.73
C GLU A 48 -4.05 -7.27 -7.21
N LYS A 49 -4.28 -6.04 -6.76
CA LYS A 49 -5.50 -5.26 -7.05
C LYS A 49 -5.24 -3.87 -7.62
N ALA A 50 -4.04 -3.33 -7.47
CA ALA A 50 -3.70 -2.00 -7.91
C ALA A 50 -3.46 -1.94 -9.42
N ASP A 51 -4.00 -0.92 -10.08
CA ASP A 51 -3.60 -0.55 -11.45
C ASP A 51 -2.30 0.23 -11.46
N LEU A 52 -2.05 1.01 -10.39
CA LEU A 52 -0.82 1.79 -10.22
C LEU A 52 -0.56 2.05 -8.74
N ILE A 53 0.71 2.04 -8.34
CA ILE A 53 1.12 2.44 -6.99
C ILE A 53 2.23 3.49 -7.09
N TYR A 54 2.05 4.57 -6.36
CA TYR A 54 3.06 5.58 -6.11
C TYR A 54 3.67 5.36 -4.73
N ALA A 55 4.96 5.02 -4.70
CA ALA A 55 5.71 4.97 -3.46
C ALA A 55 6.02 6.39 -2.95
N THR A 56 5.87 6.60 -1.64
CA THR A 56 6.19 7.87 -0.97
C THR A 56 6.79 7.61 0.42
N ALA A 57 7.27 8.68 1.06
CA ALA A 57 7.80 8.65 2.41
C ALA A 57 7.21 9.79 3.24
N SER A 58 6.87 9.48 4.50
CA SER A 58 6.47 10.51 5.45
C SER A 58 7.70 11.13 6.13
N ARG A 59 7.53 12.29 6.76
CA ARG A 59 8.60 12.95 7.56
C ARG A 59 8.73 12.27 8.92
N HIS A 60 9.15 11.00 8.92
CA HIS A 60 9.27 10.19 10.14
C HIS A 60 10.56 9.34 10.10
N PRO A 61 11.33 9.22 11.20
CA PRO A 61 12.61 8.49 11.23
C PRO A 61 12.54 7.01 10.83
N ARG A 62 11.36 6.41 10.97
CA ARG A 62 11.11 5.02 10.58
C ARG A 62 10.60 4.85 9.14
N SER A 63 10.32 5.93 8.40
CA SER A 63 9.82 5.81 7.03
C SER A 63 10.89 5.19 6.14
N LEU A 64 10.50 4.21 5.34
CA LEU A 64 11.30 3.79 4.20
C LEU A 64 11.32 4.90 3.15
N SER A 65 12.38 4.97 2.37
CA SER A 65 12.45 5.81 1.18
C SER A 65 11.51 5.28 0.09
N PRO A 66 11.06 6.13 -0.86
CA PRO A 66 10.23 5.68 -1.97
C PRO A 66 10.89 4.57 -2.80
N SER A 67 12.23 4.62 -2.97
CA SER A 67 12.99 3.61 -3.68
C SER A 67 12.99 2.26 -2.97
N GLU A 68 13.12 2.23 -1.64
CA GLU A 68 13.01 1.00 -0.84
C GLU A 68 11.60 0.41 -0.91
N VAL A 69 10.56 1.25 -0.85
CA VAL A 69 9.17 0.78 -1.01
C VAL A 69 8.93 0.21 -2.40
N SER A 70 9.41 0.90 -3.45
CA SER A 70 9.23 0.48 -4.85
C SER A 70 9.92 -0.86 -5.16
N PHE A 71 11.06 -1.13 -4.53
CA PHE A 71 11.77 -2.40 -4.67
C PHE A 71 10.88 -3.61 -4.34
N TYR A 72 10.02 -3.48 -3.31
CA TYR A 72 9.12 -4.55 -2.88
C TYR A 72 7.87 -4.69 -3.74
N SER A 73 7.51 -3.64 -4.49
CA SER A 73 6.27 -3.64 -5.28
C SER A 73 6.47 -4.07 -6.73
N ARG A 74 7.71 -4.18 -7.25
CA ARG A 74 8.05 -4.59 -8.64
C ARG A 74 6.96 -4.24 -9.68
N ILE A 75 6.66 -2.95 -9.70
CA ILE A 75 5.82 -2.19 -10.62
C ILE A 75 6.59 -0.94 -11.00
#